data_AF-A0A2S9GD28-F1
#
_entry.id   AF-A0A2S9GD28-F1
#
_cell.length_a   1.000
_cell.length_b   1.000
_cell.length_c   1.000
_cell.angle_alpha   90.00
_cell.angle_beta   90.00
_cell.angle_gamma   90.00
#
_symmetry.space_group_name_H-M   'P 1'
#
loop_
_entity.id
_entity.type
_entity.pdbx_description
1 polymer ?
#
loop_
_entity_poly.entity_id
_entity_poly.type
_entity_poly.pdbx_seq_one_letter_code
_entity_poly.pdbx_strand_id
1 'polypeptide(L)'
;GAYTVSFDLNTFLITGHAIAIGQRESMGNPCMNNYTAADGRRFWLVGLQGERHWPALCAAVQRPDWLTDERFVSGRARAANAVEL
;
A
#
# COMPACT_ATOMS: atom_id res chain seq x y z
N GLY A 1 -4.84 6.01 -22.87
CA GLY A 1 -6.11 5.50 -22.31
C GLY A 1 -5.97 4.05 -21.91
N ALA A 2 -6.06 3.12 -22.87
CA ALA A 2 -6.06 1.67 -22.60
C ALA A 2 -4.83 1.16 -21.83
N TYR A 3 -3.62 1.70 -22.07
CA TYR A 3 -2.39 1.27 -21.37
C TYR A 3 -2.50 1.40 -19.84
N THR A 4 -3.09 2.50 -19.36
CA THR A 4 -3.21 2.80 -17.93
C THR A 4 -4.19 1.87 -17.21
N VAL A 5 -5.20 1.34 -17.91
CA VAL A 5 -6.20 0.41 -17.36
C VAL A 5 -5.97 -1.04 -17.80
N SER A 6 -4.87 -1.31 -18.53
CA SER A 6 -4.63 -2.63 -19.13
C SER A 6 -4.54 -3.74 -18.09
N PHE A 7 -4.00 -3.45 -16.90
CA PHE A 7 -3.92 -4.41 -15.81
C PHE A 7 -5.29 -4.80 -15.26
N ASP A 8 -6.15 -3.82 -14.98
CA ASP A 8 -7.50 -4.05 -14.46
C ASP A 8 -8.35 -4.79 -15.50
N LEU A 9 -8.24 -4.38 -16.77
CA LEU A 9 -8.97 -4.99 -17.88
C LEU A 9 -8.53 -6.44 -18.11
N ASN A 10 -7.21 -6.69 -18.13
CA ASN A 10 -6.67 -8.03 -18.33
C ASN A 10 -7.01 -8.96 -17.15
N THR A 11 -6.92 -8.47 -15.92
CA THR A 11 -7.32 -9.23 -14.72
C THR A 11 -8.79 -9.61 -14.78
N PHE A 12 -9.66 -8.67 -15.15
CA PHE A 12 -11.08 -8.94 -15.31
C PHE A 12 -11.34 -9.98 -16.42
N LEU A 13 -10.71 -9.83 -17.58
CA LEU A 13 -10.89 -10.77 -18.70
C LEU A 13 -10.37 -12.18 -18.40
N ILE A 14 -9.28 -12.32 -17.64
CA ILE A 14 -8.69 -13.62 -17.30
C ILE A 14 -9.44 -14.29 -16.14
N THR A 15 -9.82 -13.52 -15.12
CA THR A 15 -10.30 -14.09 -13.84
C THR A 15 -11.79 -13.93 -13.62
N GLY A 16 -12.48 -13.11 -14.41
CA GLY A 16 -13.87 -12.72 -14.21
C GLY A 16 -14.10 -11.75 -13.04
N HIS A 17 -13.04 -11.34 -12.34
CA HIS A 17 -13.14 -10.49 -11.15
C HIS A 17 -12.58 -9.09 -11.42
N ALA A 18 -13.36 -8.07 -11.05
CA ALA A 18 -12.88 -6.70 -11.10
C ALA A 18 -11.89 -6.47 -9.94
N ILE A 19 -10.86 -5.67 -10.18
CA ILE A 19 -9.95 -5.27 -9.11
C ILE A 19 -10.70 -4.34 -8.15
N ALA A 20 -10.67 -4.68 -6.88
CA ALA A 20 -11.30 -3.88 -5.84
C ALA A 20 -10.66 -2.49 -5.77
N ILE A 21 -11.49 -1.46 -5.57
CA ILE A 21 -11.01 -0.11 -5.31
C ILE A 21 -10.37 -0.12 -3.91
N GLY A 22 -9.05 0.07 -3.85
CA GLY A 22 -8.32 0.12 -2.59
C GLY A 22 -8.72 1.32 -1.74
N GLN A 23 -9.20 1.07 -0.52
CA GLN A 23 -9.33 2.09 0.53
C GLN A 23 -8.03 2.13 1.34
N ARG A 24 -7.59 3.31 1.79
CA ARG A 24 -6.31 3.46 2.51
C ARG A 24 -6.25 2.50 3.70
N GLU A 25 -7.35 2.40 4.42
CA GLU A 25 -7.50 1.65 5.67
C GLU A 25 -7.54 0.13 5.48
N SER A 26 -7.79 -0.35 4.25
CA SER A 26 -7.94 -1.78 3.95
C SER A 26 -6.83 -2.35 3.07
N MET A 27 -5.94 -1.50 2.54
CA MET A 27 -4.83 -1.96 1.69
C MET A 27 -3.73 -2.57 2.57
N GLY A 28 -3.54 -3.89 2.44
CA GLY A 28 -2.61 -4.64 3.29
C GLY A 28 -1.12 -4.32 3.09
N ASN A 29 -0.75 -3.65 1.99
CA ASN A 29 0.61 -3.18 1.75
C ASN A 29 0.67 -1.64 1.87
N PRO A 30 1.17 -1.08 2.98
CA PRO A 30 1.28 0.37 3.15
C PRO A 30 2.26 1.01 2.15
N CYS A 31 3.20 0.25 1.58
CA CYS A 31 4.11 0.75 0.54
C CYS A 31 3.44 0.81 -0.85
N MET A 32 2.24 0.26 -1.01
CA MET A 32 1.44 0.30 -2.22
C MET A 32 0.02 0.75 -1.84
N ASN A 33 -0.14 2.05 -1.57
CA ASN A 33 -1.36 2.62 -1.01
C ASN A 33 -1.49 4.11 -1.38
N ASN A 34 -2.64 4.70 -1.09
CA ASN A 34 -2.92 6.12 -1.28
C ASN A 34 -2.89 6.86 0.07
N TYR A 35 -2.24 8.02 0.09
CA TYR A 35 -2.12 8.85 1.28
C TYR A 35 -2.46 10.30 0.97
N THR A 36 -2.77 11.05 2.02
CA THR A 36 -2.97 12.49 1.96
C THR A 36 -1.77 13.17 2.63
N ALA A 37 -1.09 14.06 1.92
CA ALA A 37 -0.04 14.88 2.46
C ALA A 37 -0.62 15.97 3.39
N ALA A 38 0.24 16.62 4.17
CA ALA A 38 -0.18 17.66 5.11
C ALA A 38 -0.88 18.87 4.45
N ASP A 39 -0.64 19.09 3.15
CA ASP A 39 -1.29 20.13 2.35
C ASP A 39 -2.65 19.70 1.77
N GLY A 40 -3.15 18.53 2.14
CA GLY A 40 -4.41 17.98 1.66
C GLY A 40 -4.34 17.33 0.27
N ARG A 41 -3.19 17.37 -0.41
CA ARG A 41 -3.01 16.72 -1.72
C ARG A 41 -2.81 15.22 -1.54
N ARG A 42 -3.36 14.44 -2.46
CA ARG A 42 -3.25 12.98 -2.44
C ARG A 42 -2.14 12.49 -3.35
N PHE A 43 -1.47 11.43 -2.93
CA PHE A 43 -0.47 10.74 -3.72
C PHE A 43 -0.54 9.23 -3.50
N TRP A 44 0.02 8.49 -4.45
CA TRP A 44 0.15 7.04 -4.37
C TRP A 44 1.60 6.66 -4.09
N LEU A 45 1.78 5.73 -3.15
CA LEU A 45 2.97 4.90 -3.10
C LEU A 45 2.71 3.66 -3.97
N VAL A 46 3.70 3.27 -4.78
CA VAL A 46 3.61 2.17 -5.74
C VAL A 46 4.74 1.16 -5.55
N GLY A 47 5.08 0.88 -4.29
CA GLY A 47 6.08 -0.11 -3.88
C GLY A 47 5.49 -1.52 -3.77
N LEU A 48 5.38 -2.22 -4.91
CA LEU A 48 4.81 -3.58 -4.99
C LEU A 48 5.50 -4.57 -4.04
N GLN A 49 6.83 -4.47 -3.89
CA GLN A 49 7.60 -5.30 -2.96
C GLN A 49 7.63 -4.68 -1.56
N GLY A 50 6.54 -4.87 -0.79
CA GLY A 50 6.35 -4.22 0.51
C GLY A 50 7.55 -4.32 1.46
N GLU A 51 8.10 -5.51 1.68
CA GLU A 51 9.26 -5.73 2.58
C GLU A 51 10.50 -4.97 2.14
N ARG A 52 10.78 -4.90 0.83
CA ARG A 52 11.92 -4.16 0.29
C ARG A 52 11.81 -2.66 0.55
N HIS A 53 10.59 -2.13 0.46
CA HIS A 53 10.34 -0.69 0.56
C HIS A 53 10.04 -0.22 1.99
N TRP A 54 9.68 -1.14 2.89
CA TRP A 54 9.27 -0.82 4.25
C TRP A 54 10.31 -0.02 5.04
N PRO A 55 11.61 -0.36 5.04
CA PRO A 55 12.61 0.42 5.77
C PRO A 55 12.76 1.86 5.27
N ALA A 56 12.68 2.07 3.95
CA ALA A 56 12.76 3.40 3.37
C ALA A 56 11.51 4.23 3.73
N LEU A 57 10.33 3.61 3.74
CA LEU A 57 9.10 4.27 4.16
C LEU A 57 9.17 4.69 5.64
N CYS A 58 9.58 3.78 6.53
CA CYS A 58 9.75 4.07 7.96
C CYS A 58 10.72 5.24 8.19
N ALA A 59 11.83 5.28 7.47
CA ALA A 59 12.78 6.39 7.54
C ALA A 59 12.17 7.71 7.05
N ALA A 60 11.45 7.68 5.93
CA ALA A 60 10.83 8.87 5.33
C ALA A 60 9.77 9.51 6.23
N VAL A 61 8.99 8.70 6.95
CA VAL A 61 7.98 9.18 7.92
C VAL A 61 8.52 9.32 9.33
N GLN A 62 9.84 9.18 9.51
CA GLN A 62 10.54 9.32 10.80
C GLN A 62 10.03 8.37 11.89
N ARG A 63 9.67 7.13 11.50
CA ARG A 63 9.24 6.04 12.39
C ARG A 63 10.13 4.80 12.25
N PRO A 64 11.45 4.88 12.54
CA PRO A 64 12.33 3.72 12.47
C PRO A 64 11.96 2.62 13.47
N ASP A 65 11.26 2.97 14.56
CA ASP A 65 10.74 2.06 15.58
C ASP A 65 9.79 0.99 15.01
N TRP A 66 9.09 1.31 13.92
CA TRP A 66 8.17 0.39 13.25
C TRP A 66 8.83 -0.83 12.59
N LEU A 67 10.15 -0.79 12.39
CA LEU A 67 10.89 -1.94 11.87
C LEU A 67 10.89 -3.12 12.83
N THR A 68 10.73 -2.86 14.13
CA THR A 68 10.79 -3.87 15.18
C THR A 68 9.50 -3.98 15.99
N ASP A 69 8.55 -3.05 15.82
CA ASP A 69 7.23 -3.12 16.46
C ASP A 69 6.48 -4.36 15.97
N GLU A 70 6.03 -5.21 16.90
CA GLU A 70 5.32 -6.46 16.60
C GLU A 70 4.07 -6.24 15.74
N ARG A 71 3.44 -5.06 15.83
CA ARG A 71 2.28 -4.68 15.02
C ARG A 71 2.63 -4.46 13.55
N PHE A 72 3.89 -4.12 13.24
CA PHE A 72 4.31 -3.68 11.91
C PHE A 72 5.51 -4.41 11.33
N VAL A 73 6.14 -5.31 12.07
CA VAL A 73 7.39 -6.00 11.66
C VAL A 73 7.23 -6.84 10.40
N SER A 74 6.06 -7.47 10.20
CA SER A 74 5.79 -8.33 9.04
C SER A 74 4.68 -7.78 8.16
N GLY A 75 4.69 -8.13 6.87
CA GLY A 75 3.60 -7.78 5.95
C GLY A 75 2.21 -8.19 6.46
N ARG A 76 2.10 -9.36 7.12
CA ARG A 76 0.82 -9.82 7.72
C ARG A 76 0.40 -8.94 8.89
N ALA A 77 1.34 -8.59 9.78
CA ALA A 77 1.05 -7.72 10.92
C ALA A 77 0.61 -6.33 10.45
N ARG A 78 1.30 -5.76 9.45
CA ARG A 78 0.91 -4.48 8.82
C ARG A 78 -0.49 -4.52 8.21
N ALA A 79 -0.84 -5.62 7.52
CA ALA A 79 -2.18 -5.77 6.97
C ALA A 79 -3.26 -5.86 8.05
N ALA A 80 -2.97 -6.54 9.17
CA ALA A 80 -3.91 -6.63 10.30
C ALA A 80 -4.09 -5.30 11.04
N ASN A 81 -3.06 -4.45 11.05
CA ASN A 81 -3.05 -3.16 11.73
C ASN A 81 -3.08 -1.95 10.76
N ALA A 82 -3.63 -2.13 9.55
CA ALA A 82 -3.56 -1.15 8.46
C ALA A 82 -4.26 0.19 8.78
N VAL A 83 -5.20 0.22 9.73
CA VAL A 83 -5.84 1.46 10.18
C VAL A 83 -4.86 2.34 10.97
N GLU A 84 -4.00 1.73 11.79
CA GLU A 84 -3.02 2.42 12.65
C GLU A 84 -1.81 2.99 11.87
N LEU A 85 -1.61 2.56 10.62
CA LEU A 85 -0.53 2.97 9.70
C LEU A 85 -0.98 4.04 8.71
#